data_AF-K3V6M0-F1
#
_entry.id   AF-K3V6M0-F1
#
_cell.length_a   1.000
_cell.length_b   1.000
_cell.length_c   1.000
_cell.angle_alpha   90.00
_cell.angle_beta   90.00
_cell.angle_gamma   90.00
#
_symmetry.space_group_name_H-M   'P 1'
#
loop_
_entity.id
_entity.type
_entity.pdbx_description
1 polymer ?
#
loop_
_entity_poly.entity_id
_entity_poly.type
_entity_poly.pdbx_seq_one_letter_code
_entity_poly.pdbx_strand_id
1 'polypeptide(L)'
;MKPASFPSPEALACLATMLLVRVLYYLLSSRPESGDTRFDWTSFMYKNNSELLANLGNFVNRLTKFTIKHFDGRVPDYRSGNNDESFASLSKDVNELLAKYLDNMEGVRLRAGLDVAMAISACDRVASVVGYGLNLVYLLSALFYPFMPAISADIACQLNAPLRAIPERWTGEDLLPGHSIREPKHLFRKIDEKKMEEWRGRFGGADTQGGEKKTFVVVANLKPVTMRGVKSAAMLLAEIDDPTIELFDPPRDAEVGEKLNFEG
;
A
#
# COMPACT_ATOMS: atom_id res chain seq x y z
N MET A 1 32.51 -7.66 -24.57
CA MET A 1 31.49 -7.44 -23.52
C MET A 1 30.60 -6.29 -23.96
N LYS A 2 29.28 -6.50 -24.13
CA LYS A 2 28.35 -5.39 -24.33
C LYS A 2 28.21 -4.64 -22.99
N PRO A 3 28.30 -3.30 -22.96
CA PRO A 3 28.05 -2.54 -21.74
C PRO A 3 26.60 -2.78 -21.29
N ALA A 4 26.42 -3.03 -19.99
CA ALA A 4 25.10 -3.11 -19.40
C ALA A 4 24.38 -1.78 -19.63
N SER A 5 23.29 -1.80 -20.39
CA SER A 5 22.46 -0.63 -20.63
C SER A 5 21.81 -0.21 -19.32
N PHE A 6 22.22 0.94 -18.77
CA PHE A 6 21.55 1.52 -17.62
C PHE A 6 20.09 1.86 -18.00
N PRO A 7 19.09 1.52 -17.17
CA PRO A 7 17.70 1.89 -17.41
C PRO A 7 17.56 3.42 -17.47
N SER A 8 16.67 3.94 -18.31
CA SER A 8 16.44 5.39 -18.42
C SER A 8 16.03 5.98 -17.05
N PRO A 9 16.25 7.30 -16.83
CA PRO A 9 15.83 7.97 -15.60
C PRO A 9 14.34 7.77 -15.25
N GLU A 10 13.48 7.69 -16.27
CA GLU A 10 12.05 7.39 -16.13
C GLU A 10 11.79 5.94 -15.68
N ALA A 11 12.57 4.99 -16.17
CA ALA A 11 12.51 3.60 -15.75
C ALA A 11 13.04 3.43 -14.31
N LEU A 12 14.08 4.17 -13.93
CA LEU A 12 14.58 4.25 -12.55
C LEU A 12 13.56 4.89 -11.61
N ALA A 13 12.91 5.98 -12.00
CA ALA A 13 11.85 6.62 -11.24
C ALA A 13 10.64 5.67 -11.07
N CYS A 14 10.20 5.00 -12.15
CA CYS A 14 9.12 4.01 -12.09
C CYS A 14 9.48 2.81 -11.20
N LEU A 15 10.71 2.30 -11.30
CA LEU A 15 11.21 1.21 -10.44
C LEU A 15 11.29 1.64 -8.97
N ALA A 16 11.76 2.86 -8.71
CA ALA A 16 11.83 3.44 -7.38
C ALA A 16 10.43 3.59 -6.78
N THR A 17 9.46 4.15 -7.51
CA THR A 17 8.07 4.27 -7.04
C THR A 17 7.42 2.91 -6.80
N MET A 18 7.64 1.94 -7.69
CA MET A 18 7.10 0.58 -7.55
C MET A 18 7.69 -0.19 -6.36
N LEU A 19 8.97 0.02 -6.06
CA LEU A 19 9.63 -0.57 -4.90
C LEU A 19 9.20 0.14 -3.61
N LEU A 20 9.14 1.47 -3.64
CA LEU A 20 8.80 2.32 -2.49
C LEU A 20 7.44 1.98 -1.89
N VAL A 21 6.41 1.76 -2.73
CA VAL A 21 5.07 1.36 -2.26
C VAL A 21 5.12 0.04 -1.48
N ARG A 22 5.87 -0.94 -1.98
CA ARG A 22 5.96 -2.28 -1.37
C ARG A 22 6.73 -2.22 -0.07
N VAL A 23 7.82 -1.45 -0.04
CA VAL A 23 8.63 -1.28 1.16
C VAL A 23 7.86 -0.47 2.21
N LEU A 24 7.15 0.59 1.81
CA LEU A 24 6.27 1.35 2.71
C LEU A 24 5.23 0.44 3.36
N TYR A 25 4.53 -0.35 2.56
CA TYR A 25 3.57 -1.33 3.06
C TYR A 25 4.22 -2.30 4.05
N TYR A 26 5.36 -2.89 3.68
CA TYR A 26 6.08 -3.83 4.55
C TYR A 26 6.44 -3.20 5.89
N LEU A 27 7.07 -2.02 5.88
CA LEU A 27 7.52 -1.34 7.09
C LEU A 27 6.35 -0.89 7.98
N LEU A 28 5.22 -0.49 7.40
CA LEU A 28 4.01 -0.17 8.16
C LEU A 28 3.35 -1.42 8.75
N SER A 29 3.29 -2.50 7.98
CA SER A 29 2.71 -3.78 8.44
C SER A 29 3.57 -4.48 9.50
N SER A 30 4.87 -4.20 9.48
CA SER A 30 5.85 -4.68 10.45
C SER A 30 6.26 -3.56 11.41
N ARG A 31 5.46 -2.49 11.57
CA ARG A 31 5.83 -1.34 12.39
C ARG A 31 6.07 -1.81 13.85
N PRO A 32 7.18 -1.40 14.46
CA PRO A 32 7.44 -1.67 15.87
C PRO A 32 6.54 -0.74 16.72
N GLU A 33 5.60 -1.31 17.47
CA GLU A 33 4.72 -0.56 18.39
C GLU A 33 5.05 -0.83 19.87
N SER A 34 5.70 -1.95 20.17
CA SER A 34 6.07 -2.36 21.54
C SER A 34 7.48 -2.96 21.67
N GLY A 35 8.25 -3.00 20.57
CA GLY A 35 9.63 -3.50 20.52
C GLY A 35 10.20 -3.53 19.10
N ASP A 36 11.50 -3.76 18.96
CA ASP A 36 12.23 -3.67 17.68
C ASP A 36 11.78 -4.70 16.64
N THR A 37 11.84 -4.31 15.36
CA THR A 37 11.49 -5.16 14.22
C THR A 37 12.62 -5.15 13.20
N ARG A 38 12.99 -6.34 12.68
CA ARG A 38 14.03 -6.47 11.66
C ARG A 38 13.42 -6.65 10.28
N PHE A 39 14.06 -6.06 9.28
CA PHE A 39 13.71 -6.33 7.89
C PHE A 39 14.11 -7.76 7.52
N ASP A 40 13.18 -8.50 6.93
CA ASP A 40 13.39 -9.85 6.40
C ASP A 40 12.92 -9.92 4.95
N TRP A 41 13.85 -10.26 4.05
CA TRP A 41 13.60 -10.40 2.61
C TRP A 41 12.52 -11.43 2.30
N THR A 42 12.46 -12.51 3.07
CA THR A 42 11.49 -13.59 2.87
C THR A 42 10.09 -13.10 3.20
N SER A 43 9.94 -12.44 4.35
CA SER A 43 8.70 -11.80 4.79
C SER A 43 8.28 -10.67 3.84
N PHE A 44 9.22 -9.88 3.33
CA PHE A 44 8.95 -8.83 2.35
C PHE A 44 8.35 -9.42 1.06
N MET A 45 8.97 -10.46 0.52
CA MET A 45 8.47 -11.18 -0.65
C MET A 45 7.08 -11.78 -0.38
N TYR A 46 6.89 -12.40 0.78
CA TYR A 46 5.61 -12.96 1.20
C TYR A 46 4.53 -11.89 1.27
N LYS A 47 4.76 -10.78 1.94
CA LYS A 47 3.81 -9.67 2.05
C LYS A 47 3.42 -9.09 0.70
N ASN A 48 4.38 -8.91 -0.21
CA ASN A 48 4.05 -8.49 -1.58
C ASN A 48 3.22 -9.53 -2.34
N ASN A 49 3.62 -10.80 -2.30
CA ASN A 49 3.03 -11.83 -3.15
C ASN A 49 1.68 -12.34 -2.63
N SER A 50 1.57 -12.53 -1.32
CA SER A 50 0.42 -13.16 -0.66
C SER A 50 -0.59 -12.15 -0.15
N GLU A 51 -0.15 -10.99 0.35
CA GLU A 51 -1.07 -9.95 0.85
C GLU A 51 -1.40 -8.95 -0.27
N LEU A 52 -0.41 -8.27 -0.85
CA LEU A 52 -0.71 -7.23 -1.86
C LEU A 52 -1.20 -7.82 -3.19
N LEU A 53 -0.43 -8.72 -3.79
CA LEU A 53 -0.75 -9.28 -5.11
C LEU A 53 -1.93 -10.24 -5.05
N ALA A 54 -1.88 -11.24 -4.18
CA ALA A 54 -2.89 -12.31 -4.16
C ALA A 54 -4.24 -11.87 -3.57
N ASN A 55 -4.27 -10.88 -2.66
CA ASN A 55 -5.51 -10.34 -2.10
C ASN A 55 -5.95 -9.07 -2.86
N LEU A 56 -5.46 -7.88 -2.46
CA LEU A 56 -5.92 -6.60 -3.01
C LEU A 56 -5.78 -6.52 -4.55
N GLY A 57 -4.60 -6.85 -5.07
CA GLY A 57 -4.29 -6.79 -6.50
C GLY A 57 -5.20 -7.67 -7.35
N ASN A 58 -5.34 -8.93 -6.96
CA ASN A 58 -6.20 -9.87 -7.67
C ASN A 58 -7.68 -9.51 -7.50
N PHE A 59 -8.11 -9.03 -6.34
CA PHE A 59 -9.50 -8.60 -6.16
C PHE A 59 -9.89 -7.48 -7.14
N VAL A 60 -9.08 -6.42 -7.23
CA VAL A 60 -9.30 -5.32 -8.18
C VAL A 60 -9.26 -5.83 -9.62
N ASN A 61 -8.26 -6.64 -9.97
CA ASN A 61 -8.11 -7.18 -11.32
C ASN A 61 -9.30 -8.09 -11.72
N ARG A 62 -9.80 -8.92 -10.81
CA ARG A 62 -10.94 -9.82 -11.06
C ARG A 62 -12.18 -9.00 -11.41
N LEU A 63 -12.54 -8.02 -10.58
CA LEU A 63 -13.75 -7.24 -10.77
C LEU A 63 -13.70 -6.35 -12.01
N THR A 64 -12.59 -5.65 -12.23
CA THR A 64 -12.42 -4.79 -13.40
C THR A 64 -12.43 -5.59 -14.70
N LYS A 65 -11.67 -6.70 -14.78
CA LYS A 65 -11.68 -7.59 -15.96
C LYS A 65 -13.04 -8.23 -16.19
N PHE A 66 -13.71 -8.68 -15.13
CA PHE A 66 -15.04 -9.27 -15.25
C PHE A 66 -16.04 -8.26 -15.80
N THR A 67 -16.00 -7.02 -15.30
CA THR A 67 -16.90 -5.95 -15.71
C THR A 67 -16.67 -5.55 -17.17
N ILE A 68 -15.42 -5.45 -17.61
CA ILE A 68 -15.11 -5.20 -19.02
C ILE A 68 -15.62 -6.33 -19.90
N LYS A 69 -15.34 -7.57 -19.51
CA LYS A 69 -15.66 -8.75 -20.31
C LYS A 69 -17.16 -9.03 -20.41
N HIS A 70 -17.91 -8.83 -19.32
CA HIS A 70 -19.30 -9.28 -19.21
C HIS A 70 -20.33 -8.15 -19.22
N PHE A 71 -19.92 -6.90 -18.96
CA PHE A 71 -20.81 -5.74 -18.89
C PHE A 71 -20.33 -4.56 -19.75
N ASP A 72 -19.50 -4.83 -20.76
CA ASP A 72 -18.99 -3.83 -21.71
C ASP A 72 -18.32 -2.62 -21.02
N GLY A 73 -17.63 -2.92 -19.92
CA GLY A 73 -16.96 -1.90 -19.10
C GLY A 73 -17.91 -0.98 -18.34
N ARG A 74 -19.19 -1.37 -18.18
CA ARG A 74 -20.19 -0.60 -17.43
C ARG A 74 -20.59 -1.31 -16.15
N VAL A 75 -20.77 -0.55 -15.08
CA VAL A 75 -21.30 -1.07 -13.82
C VAL A 75 -22.72 -1.62 -14.08
N PRO A 76 -23.00 -2.90 -13.77
CA PRO A 76 -24.33 -3.49 -13.99
C PRO A 76 -25.37 -2.87 -13.06
N ASP A 77 -26.65 -3.07 -13.35
CA ASP A 77 -27.70 -2.73 -12.38
C ASP A 77 -27.67 -3.72 -11.22
N TYR A 78 -27.20 -3.25 -10.07
CA TYR A 78 -27.05 -4.01 -8.84
C TYR A 78 -28.08 -3.62 -7.76
N ARG A 79 -29.00 -2.70 -8.09
CA ARG A 79 -30.00 -2.15 -7.16
C ARG A 79 -31.36 -2.81 -7.30
N SER A 80 -31.63 -3.35 -8.50
CA SER A 80 -32.95 -3.86 -8.88
C SER A 80 -33.23 -5.31 -8.43
N GLY A 81 -32.34 -5.92 -7.63
CA GLY A 81 -32.51 -7.26 -7.07
C GLY A 81 -32.88 -7.22 -5.58
N ASN A 82 -34.14 -7.57 -5.29
CA ASN A 82 -34.79 -7.75 -3.98
C ASN A 82 -33.90 -7.96 -2.76
N ASN A 83 -34.17 -7.22 -1.68
CA ASN A 83 -33.86 -7.54 -0.27
C ASN A 83 -32.66 -8.45 -0.08
N ASP A 84 -31.49 -7.92 -0.39
CA ASP A 84 -30.28 -8.69 -0.42
C ASP A 84 -29.72 -8.76 1.00
N GLU A 85 -30.22 -9.71 1.81
CA GLU A 85 -29.67 -10.02 3.13
C GLU A 85 -28.14 -10.21 3.06
N SER A 86 -27.62 -10.67 1.91
CA SER A 86 -26.20 -10.77 1.63
C SER A 86 -25.53 -9.39 1.60
N PHE A 87 -26.14 -8.40 0.93
CA PHE A 87 -25.66 -7.01 0.97
C PHE A 87 -25.84 -6.40 2.36
N ALA A 88 -26.96 -6.64 3.03
CA ALA A 88 -27.17 -6.11 4.39
C ALA A 88 -26.11 -6.64 5.36
N SER A 89 -25.81 -7.95 5.30
CA SER A 89 -24.72 -8.57 6.08
C SER A 89 -23.35 -8.03 5.66
N LEU A 90 -23.07 -7.92 4.37
CA LEU A 90 -21.79 -7.36 3.89
C LEU A 90 -21.61 -5.92 4.34
N SER A 91 -22.63 -5.08 4.15
CA SER A 91 -22.64 -3.68 4.55
C SER A 91 -22.44 -3.54 6.04
N LYS A 92 -23.09 -4.38 6.86
CA LYS A 92 -22.86 -4.43 8.30
C LYS A 92 -21.39 -4.74 8.61
N ASP A 93 -20.86 -5.83 8.08
CA ASP A 93 -19.50 -6.29 8.38
C ASP A 93 -18.43 -5.28 7.91
N VAL A 94 -18.60 -4.70 6.73
CA VAL A 94 -17.70 -3.65 6.20
C VAL A 94 -17.79 -2.40 7.07
N ASN A 95 -18.98 -1.98 7.51
CA ASN A 95 -19.12 -0.81 8.37
C ASN A 95 -18.56 -1.03 9.78
N GLU A 96 -18.67 -2.24 10.34
CA GLU A 96 -18.02 -2.60 11.61
C GLU A 96 -16.49 -2.55 11.50
N LEU A 97 -15.92 -3.05 10.40
CA LEU A 97 -14.49 -2.93 10.14
C LEU A 97 -14.09 -1.48 9.86
N LEU A 98 -14.90 -0.71 9.12
CA LEU A 98 -14.64 0.70 8.84
C LEU A 98 -14.60 1.53 10.13
N ALA A 99 -15.52 1.27 11.06
CA ALA A 99 -15.51 1.92 12.37
C ALA A 99 -14.21 1.60 13.15
N LYS A 100 -13.78 0.33 13.15
CA LYS A 100 -12.49 -0.08 13.75
C LYS A 100 -11.29 0.58 13.07
N TYR A 101 -11.34 0.71 11.75
CA TYR A 101 -10.31 1.41 10.99
C TYR A 101 -10.23 2.88 11.41
N LEU A 102 -11.37 3.57 11.49
CA LEU A 102 -11.44 4.96 11.90
C LEU A 102 -10.91 5.17 13.32
N ASP A 103 -11.32 4.36 14.29
CA ASP A 103 -10.80 4.39 15.67
C ASP A 103 -9.29 4.20 15.72
N ASN A 104 -8.76 3.22 14.98
CA ASN A 104 -7.32 3.00 14.91
C ASN A 104 -6.58 4.19 14.30
N MET A 105 -7.13 4.80 13.24
CA MET A 105 -6.50 5.95 12.58
C MET A 105 -6.58 7.22 13.43
N GLU A 106 -7.66 7.42 14.20
CA GLU A 106 -7.78 8.51 15.19
C GLU A 106 -6.79 8.32 16.34
N GLY A 107 -6.60 7.09 16.80
CA GLY A 107 -5.59 6.71 17.79
C GLY A 107 -4.15 6.63 17.25
N VAL A 108 -3.91 6.95 15.97
CA VAL A 108 -2.58 6.90 15.30
C VAL A 108 -1.96 5.47 15.33
N ARG A 109 -2.80 4.44 15.42
CA ARG A 109 -2.45 3.01 15.37
C ARG A 109 -2.37 2.54 13.92
N LEU A 110 -1.38 3.05 13.18
CA LEU A 110 -1.26 2.86 11.73
C LEU A 110 -1.19 1.38 11.32
N ARG A 111 -0.50 0.54 12.09
CA ARG A 111 -0.40 -0.90 11.80
C ARG A 111 -1.75 -1.58 11.94
N ALA A 112 -2.43 -1.36 13.07
CA ALA A 112 -3.77 -1.89 13.30
C ALA A 112 -4.78 -1.37 12.24
N GLY A 113 -4.67 -0.10 11.83
CA GLY A 113 -5.45 0.46 10.73
C GLY A 113 -5.20 -0.28 9.40
N LEU A 114 -3.94 -0.52 9.05
CA LEU A 114 -3.57 -1.26 7.84
C LEU A 114 -4.09 -2.71 7.88
N ASP A 115 -3.99 -3.39 9.02
CA ASP A 115 -4.50 -4.75 9.20
C ASP A 115 -6.02 -4.81 8.98
N VAL A 116 -6.76 -3.81 9.48
CA VAL A 116 -8.20 -3.70 9.24
C VAL A 116 -8.52 -3.42 7.76
N ALA A 117 -7.77 -2.54 7.10
CA ALA A 117 -7.93 -2.30 5.66
C ALA A 117 -7.69 -3.59 4.83
N MET A 118 -6.69 -4.37 5.20
CA MET A 118 -6.42 -5.69 4.59
C MET A 118 -7.56 -6.67 4.85
N ALA A 119 -8.12 -6.71 6.07
CA ALA A 119 -9.27 -7.54 6.39
C ALA A 119 -10.51 -7.19 5.56
N ILE A 120 -10.77 -5.90 5.32
CA ILE A 120 -11.84 -5.45 4.41
C ILE A 120 -11.59 -5.95 2.99
N SER A 121 -10.35 -5.90 2.50
CA SER A 121 -10.00 -6.37 1.15
C SER A 121 -10.14 -7.88 0.96
N ALA A 122 -10.00 -8.66 2.04
CA ALA A 122 -10.17 -10.11 2.06
C ALA A 122 -11.65 -10.55 2.12
N CYS A 123 -12.60 -9.63 2.16
CA CYS A 123 -14.01 -9.97 2.20
C CYS A 123 -14.44 -10.56 0.84
N ASP A 124 -14.32 -11.88 0.68
CA ASP A 124 -14.66 -12.58 -0.58
C ASP A 124 -16.18 -12.66 -0.86
N ARG A 125 -17.02 -12.27 0.12
CA ARG A 125 -18.50 -12.24 -0.01
C ARG A 125 -19.01 -11.24 -1.06
N VAL A 126 -18.12 -10.41 -1.59
CA VAL A 126 -18.43 -9.32 -2.52
C VAL A 126 -18.51 -9.81 -3.97
N ALA A 127 -18.20 -11.09 -4.22
CA ALA A 127 -18.19 -11.69 -5.54
C ALA A 127 -19.58 -11.99 -6.14
N SER A 128 -20.65 -12.00 -5.33
CA SER A 128 -22.00 -12.28 -5.83
C SER A 128 -22.60 -11.12 -6.63
N VAL A 129 -22.22 -9.87 -6.32
CA VAL A 129 -22.76 -8.67 -6.96
C VAL A 129 -21.64 -7.72 -7.34
N VAL A 130 -21.25 -7.78 -8.61
CA VAL A 130 -20.13 -7.02 -9.19
C VAL A 130 -20.22 -5.52 -8.91
N GLY A 131 -21.42 -4.94 -8.90
CA GLY A 131 -21.63 -3.53 -8.58
C GLY A 131 -21.19 -3.15 -7.16
N TYR A 132 -21.59 -3.93 -6.14
CA TYR A 132 -21.10 -3.74 -4.78
C TYR A 132 -19.60 -4.04 -4.66
N GLY A 133 -19.08 -4.99 -5.45
CA GLY A 133 -17.65 -5.24 -5.65
C GLY A 133 -16.85 -4.01 -6.02
N LEU A 134 -17.24 -3.35 -7.11
CA LEU A 134 -16.56 -2.16 -7.60
C LEU A 134 -16.65 -1.01 -6.58
N ASN A 135 -17.79 -0.86 -5.91
CA ASN A 135 -17.96 0.11 -4.83
C ASN A 135 -17.06 -0.18 -3.62
N LEU A 136 -16.84 -1.45 -3.27
CA LEU A 136 -15.89 -1.82 -2.23
C LEU A 136 -14.46 -1.53 -2.65
N VAL A 137 -14.08 -1.84 -3.90
CA VAL A 137 -12.76 -1.46 -4.45
C VAL A 137 -12.56 0.05 -4.37
N TYR A 138 -13.61 0.84 -4.61
CA TYR A 138 -13.53 2.28 -4.49
C TYR A 138 -13.32 2.74 -3.04
N LEU A 139 -14.00 2.12 -2.07
CA LEU A 139 -13.72 2.34 -0.64
C LEU A 139 -12.27 1.97 -0.28
N LEU A 140 -11.79 0.80 -0.70
CA LEU A 140 -10.43 0.33 -0.44
C LEU A 140 -9.39 1.31 -0.97
N SER A 141 -9.63 1.95 -2.13
CA SER A 141 -8.74 3.01 -2.63
C SER A 141 -8.57 4.16 -1.62
N ALA A 142 -9.60 4.51 -0.87
CA ALA A 142 -9.54 5.55 0.16
C ALA A 142 -8.82 5.06 1.43
N LEU A 143 -9.10 3.81 1.83
CA LEU A 143 -8.50 3.19 3.02
C LEU A 143 -7.00 2.93 2.84
N PHE A 144 -6.57 2.56 1.64
CA PHE A 144 -5.15 2.38 1.34
C PHE A 144 -4.42 3.68 1.03
N TYR A 145 -5.10 4.81 0.81
CA TYR A 145 -4.47 6.08 0.44
C TYR A 145 -3.41 6.56 1.44
N PRO A 146 -3.62 6.50 2.78
CA PRO A 146 -2.61 6.89 3.75
C PRO A 146 -1.34 6.03 3.72
N PHE A 147 -1.42 4.80 3.20
CA PHE A 147 -0.33 3.82 3.21
C PHE A 147 0.30 3.62 1.82
N MET A 148 -0.48 3.77 0.75
CA MET A 148 -0.09 3.50 -0.64
C MET A 148 -0.85 4.47 -1.59
N PRO A 149 -0.51 5.77 -1.59
CA PRO A 149 -1.23 6.78 -2.36
C PRO A 149 -1.17 6.55 -3.88
N ALA A 150 -0.03 6.07 -4.40
CA ALA A 150 0.13 5.76 -5.82
C ALA A 150 -0.78 4.59 -6.27
N ILE A 151 -0.90 3.54 -5.46
CA ILE A 151 -1.81 2.42 -5.76
C ILE A 151 -3.26 2.86 -5.69
N SER A 152 -3.59 3.71 -4.70
CA SER A 152 -4.91 4.27 -4.54
C SER A 152 -5.33 5.11 -5.75
N ALA A 153 -4.41 5.91 -6.29
CA ALA A 153 -4.62 6.64 -7.54
C ALA A 153 -4.77 5.72 -8.76
N ASP A 154 -3.95 4.65 -8.87
CA ASP A 154 -4.07 3.65 -9.92
C ASP A 154 -5.42 2.90 -9.87
N ILE A 155 -5.95 2.62 -8.67
CA ILE A 155 -7.29 2.03 -8.49
C ILE A 155 -8.38 3.02 -8.94
N ALA A 156 -8.35 4.25 -8.44
CA ALA A 156 -9.33 5.27 -8.80
C ALA A 156 -9.34 5.55 -10.32
N CYS A 157 -8.15 5.58 -10.94
CA CYS A 157 -8.00 5.71 -12.38
C CYS A 157 -8.67 4.55 -13.15
N GLN A 158 -8.41 3.30 -12.76
CA GLN A 158 -9.05 2.13 -13.37
C GLN A 158 -10.56 2.12 -13.19
N LEU A 159 -11.06 2.59 -12.04
CA LEU A 159 -12.48 2.77 -11.79
C LEU A 159 -13.08 3.99 -12.49
N ASN A 160 -12.29 4.80 -13.20
CA ASN A 160 -12.71 6.07 -13.80
C ASN A 160 -13.38 7.02 -12.79
N ALA A 161 -12.87 7.05 -11.56
CA ALA A 161 -13.44 7.81 -10.46
C ALA A 161 -12.39 8.76 -9.86
N PRO A 162 -12.79 9.89 -9.25
CA PRO A 162 -11.86 10.75 -8.53
C PRO A 162 -11.36 10.06 -7.25
N LEU A 163 -10.25 10.53 -6.69
CA LEU A 163 -9.90 10.16 -5.32
C LEU A 163 -11.01 10.61 -4.37
N ARG A 164 -11.33 9.78 -3.38
CA ARG A 164 -12.38 10.06 -2.40
C ARG A 164 -11.82 10.18 -0.98
N ALA A 165 -12.54 10.89 -0.13
CA ALA A 165 -12.34 10.81 1.31
C ALA A 165 -12.86 9.47 1.85
N ILE A 166 -12.31 9.06 2.99
CA ILE A 166 -12.81 7.91 3.74
C ILE A 166 -14.15 8.31 4.36
N PRO A 167 -15.26 7.64 4.03
CA PRO A 167 -16.56 7.95 4.63
C PRO A 167 -16.63 7.42 6.06
N GLU A 168 -17.53 7.97 6.88
CA GLU A 168 -17.87 7.40 8.19
C GLU A 168 -18.67 6.10 8.05
N ARG A 169 -19.48 6.01 6.99
CA ARG A 169 -20.31 4.86 6.67
C ARG A 169 -20.25 4.54 5.18
N TRP A 170 -20.05 3.27 4.86
CA TRP A 170 -20.10 2.76 3.50
C TRP A 170 -21.52 2.34 3.12
N THR A 171 -22.01 2.87 2.00
CA THR A 171 -23.36 2.62 1.47
C THR A 171 -23.37 1.72 0.24
N GLY A 172 -22.23 1.49 -0.42
CA GLY A 172 -22.17 0.70 -1.65
C GLY A 172 -22.77 1.39 -2.88
N GLU A 173 -22.98 2.71 -2.83
CA GLU A 173 -23.75 3.47 -3.81
C GLU A 173 -22.96 4.60 -4.50
N ASP A 174 -21.64 4.54 -4.49
CA ASP A 174 -20.77 5.56 -5.08
C ASP A 174 -20.66 5.42 -6.61
N LEU A 175 -20.41 4.20 -7.11
CA LEU A 175 -20.35 3.88 -8.53
C LEU A 175 -21.71 3.37 -9.00
N LEU A 176 -22.49 4.26 -9.61
CA LEU A 176 -23.86 3.99 -10.05
C LEU A 176 -23.91 3.04 -11.25
N PRO A 177 -25.04 2.33 -11.46
CA PRO A 177 -25.27 1.56 -12.68
C PRO A 177 -25.03 2.40 -13.94
N GLY A 178 -24.39 1.80 -14.95
CA GLY A 178 -24.03 2.45 -16.22
C GLY A 178 -22.71 3.23 -16.18
N HIS A 179 -22.12 3.48 -15.01
CA HIS A 179 -20.80 4.09 -14.86
C HIS A 179 -19.74 3.29 -15.62
N SER A 180 -18.85 3.98 -16.34
CA SER A 180 -17.85 3.34 -17.20
C SER A 180 -16.52 3.19 -16.49
N ILE A 181 -15.96 1.98 -16.47
CA ILE A 181 -14.63 1.67 -15.96
C ILE A 181 -13.59 1.66 -17.09
N ARG A 182 -12.31 1.87 -16.75
CA ARG A 182 -11.21 1.87 -17.72
C ARG A 182 -10.56 0.49 -17.83
N GLU A 183 -9.67 0.36 -18.81
CA GLU A 183 -8.86 -0.85 -18.95
C GLU A 183 -8.06 -1.17 -17.68
N PRO A 184 -7.97 -2.45 -17.29
CA PRO A 184 -7.36 -2.85 -16.05
C PRO A 184 -5.85 -2.94 -16.20
N LYS A 185 -5.14 -2.49 -15.17
CA LYS A 185 -3.68 -2.52 -15.07
C LYS A 185 -3.28 -3.33 -13.84
N HIS A 186 -2.24 -4.14 -13.99
CA HIS A 186 -1.65 -4.84 -12.86
C HIS A 186 -1.09 -3.86 -11.81
N LEU A 187 -1.74 -3.83 -10.65
CA LEU A 187 -1.32 -3.03 -9.49
C LEU A 187 0.00 -3.52 -8.88
N PHE A 188 0.15 -4.83 -8.76
CA PHE A 188 1.32 -5.47 -8.17
C PHE A 188 1.92 -6.48 -9.14
N ARG A 189 3.23 -6.72 -8.98
CA ARG A 189 3.97 -7.76 -9.72
C ARG A 189 4.60 -8.70 -8.72
N LYS A 190 4.57 -10.00 -9.04
CA LYS A 190 5.24 -11.03 -8.25
C LYS A 190 6.72 -10.68 -8.10
N ILE A 191 7.22 -10.84 -6.88
CA ILE A 191 8.66 -10.87 -6.59
C ILE A 191 9.05 -12.34 -6.60
N ASP A 192 9.94 -12.72 -7.50
CA ASP A 192 10.52 -14.06 -7.54
C ASP A 192 11.86 -14.09 -6.78
N GLU A 193 12.36 -15.30 -6.54
CA GLU A 193 13.61 -15.52 -5.82
C GLU A 193 14.80 -14.87 -6.53
N LYS A 194 14.83 -14.89 -7.88
CA LYS A 194 15.91 -14.29 -8.66
C LYS A 194 16.00 -12.79 -8.43
N LYS A 195 14.86 -12.10 -8.45
CA LYS A 195 14.78 -10.66 -8.20
C LYS A 195 15.04 -10.32 -6.74
N MET A 196 14.63 -11.19 -5.84
CA MET A 196 14.93 -11.06 -4.42
C MET A 196 16.44 -11.17 -4.17
N GLU A 197 17.12 -12.12 -4.83
CA GLU A 197 18.58 -12.27 -4.75
C GLU A 197 19.31 -11.08 -5.38
N GLU A 198 18.82 -10.56 -6.52
CA GLU A 198 19.34 -9.32 -7.10
C GLU A 198 19.25 -8.15 -6.11
N TRP A 199 18.11 -7.98 -5.45
CA TRP A 199 17.93 -6.92 -4.47
C TRP A 199 18.73 -7.15 -3.19
N ARG A 200 18.82 -8.39 -2.71
CA ARG A 200 19.67 -8.75 -1.58
C ARG A 200 21.14 -8.45 -1.88
N GLY A 201 21.65 -8.80 -3.07
CA GLY A 201 23.01 -8.47 -3.45
C GLY A 201 23.26 -6.97 -3.63
N ARG A 202 22.23 -6.18 -3.94
CA ARG A 202 22.33 -4.72 -4.14
C ARG A 202 22.14 -3.90 -2.86
N PHE A 203 21.39 -4.41 -1.88
CA PHE A 203 20.91 -3.67 -0.71
C PHE A 203 21.05 -4.44 0.62
N GLY A 204 21.69 -5.61 0.60
CA GLY A 204 21.78 -6.52 1.74
C GLY A 204 23.11 -6.49 2.49
N GLY A 205 23.94 -5.47 2.26
CA GLY A 205 25.30 -5.40 2.78
C GLY A 205 26.22 -6.46 2.18
N ALA A 206 27.52 -6.15 2.07
CA ALA A 206 28.54 -7.18 1.91
C ALA A 206 29.16 -7.39 3.29
N ASP A 207 29.36 -8.64 3.72
CA ASP A 207 30.16 -8.96 4.91
C ASP A 207 31.61 -8.45 4.72
N THR A 208 31.86 -7.16 5.00
CA THR A 208 33.20 -6.60 5.03
C THR A 208 33.80 -6.88 6.41
N GLN A 209 34.59 -7.95 6.48
CA GLN A 209 35.50 -8.16 7.60
C GLN A 209 36.46 -6.96 7.71
N GLY A 210 36.33 -6.15 8.77
CA GLY A 210 37.42 -5.31 9.28
C GLY A 210 37.31 -3.79 9.24
N GLY A 211 36.13 -3.18 9.06
CA GLY A 211 35.95 -1.72 9.16
C GLY A 211 35.09 -1.29 10.35
N GLU A 212 35.49 -0.23 11.07
CA GLU A 212 34.73 0.38 12.17
C GLU A 212 33.28 0.74 11.76
N LYS A 213 32.33 0.45 12.66
CA LYS A 213 30.89 0.67 12.49
C LYS A 213 30.58 2.14 12.18
N LYS A 214 29.81 2.39 11.10
CA LYS A 214 29.09 3.65 10.88
C LYS A 214 27.69 3.38 10.36
N THR A 215 26.69 4.01 10.96
CA THR A 215 25.26 3.78 10.71
C THR A 215 24.61 5.05 10.18
N PHE A 216 23.82 4.99 9.10
CA PHE A 216 22.84 6.04 8.74
C PHE A 216 21.60 5.51 8.01
N VAL A 217 20.45 6.12 8.30
CA VAL A 217 19.21 6.05 7.52
C VAL A 217 18.68 7.48 7.33
N VAL A 218 18.40 7.86 6.07
CA VAL A 218 17.82 9.16 5.71
C VAL A 218 16.54 8.96 4.89
N VAL A 219 15.46 9.61 5.30
CA VAL A 219 14.22 9.68 4.51
C VAL A 219 13.82 11.12 4.24
N ALA A 220 13.66 11.45 2.97
CA ALA A 220 13.13 12.73 2.53
C ALA A 220 11.97 12.53 1.55
N ASN A 221 10.78 13.02 1.92
CA ASN A 221 9.90 13.65 0.95
C ASN A 221 9.56 15.06 1.48
N LEU A 222 10.03 16.06 0.75
CA LEU A 222 10.25 17.44 1.23
C LEU A 222 8.99 18.33 1.22
N LYS A 223 7.78 17.74 1.27
CA LYS A 223 6.56 18.51 1.53
C LYS A 223 5.74 17.88 2.65
N PRO A 224 5.68 18.51 3.83
CA PRO A 224 4.78 18.10 4.90
C PRO A 224 3.35 18.01 4.39
N VAL A 225 2.65 16.93 4.71
CA VAL A 225 1.22 16.80 4.45
C VAL A 225 0.50 16.77 5.78
N THR A 226 -0.40 17.72 5.98
CA THR A 226 -1.29 17.72 7.15
C THR A 226 -2.33 16.64 6.94
N MET A 227 -2.24 15.57 7.73
CA MET A 227 -3.22 14.50 7.76
C MET A 227 -4.07 14.68 9.03
N ARG A 228 -5.33 15.08 8.85
CA ARG A 228 -6.32 15.22 9.95
C ARG A 228 -5.82 16.07 11.14
N GLY A 229 -5.17 17.20 10.86
CA GLY A 229 -4.63 18.10 11.87
C GLY A 229 -3.24 17.72 12.41
N VAL A 230 -2.72 16.54 12.05
CA VAL A 230 -1.37 16.11 12.41
C VAL A 230 -0.45 16.29 11.20
N LYS A 231 0.64 17.03 11.39
CA LYS A 231 1.65 17.25 10.34
C LYS A 231 2.52 15.99 10.23
N SER A 232 2.30 15.19 9.18
CA SER A 232 3.16 14.04 8.89
C SER A 232 4.40 14.50 8.12
N ALA A 233 5.58 14.21 8.67
CA ALA A 233 6.87 14.69 8.16
C ALA A 233 7.82 13.60 7.67
N ALA A 234 7.47 12.30 7.77
CA ALA A 234 8.43 11.24 7.50
C ALA A 234 7.80 9.95 6.97
N MET A 235 8.60 9.23 6.18
CA MET A 235 8.51 7.81 5.91
C MET A 235 9.78 7.15 6.49
N LEU A 236 9.82 5.82 6.69
CA LEU A 236 11.00 5.05 7.10
C LEU A 236 11.49 4.17 5.94
N LEU A 237 12.80 3.98 5.81
CA LEU A 237 13.44 3.01 4.91
C LEU A 237 14.81 2.67 5.49
N ALA A 238 15.04 1.41 5.89
CA ALA A 238 16.26 0.97 6.57
C ALA A 238 17.16 0.11 5.67
N GLU A 239 18.47 0.22 5.87
CA GLU A 239 19.50 -0.78 5.50
C GLU A 239 20.22 -1.20 6.79
N ILE A 240 20.61 -2.48 6.92
CA ILE A 240 21.06 -3.10 8.18
C ILE A 240 22.33 -3.92 7.91
N ASP A 241 23.38 -3.68 8.72
CA ASP A 241 24.60 -4.53 8.79
C ASP A 241 24.79 -5.22 10.17
N ASP A 242 23.93 -5.00 11.18
CA ASP A 242 23.95 -5.69 12.50
C ASP A 242 22.55 -5.62 13.18
N PRO A 243 22.15 -6.48 14.13
CA PRO A 243 20.75 -6.79 14.42
C PRO A 243 19.98 -5.79 15.30
N THR A 244 20.51 -4.59 15.55
CA THR A 244 19.92 -3.54 16.42
C THR A 244 19.67 -2.26 15.63
N ILE A 245 18.43 -1.76 15.65
CA ILE A 245 17.99 -0.53 14.98
C ILE A 245 17.51 0.45 16.04
N GLU A 246 18.02 1.68 16.04
CA GLU A 246 17.56 2.78 16.91
C GLU A 246 17.03 3.94 16.07
N LEU A 247 15.95 4.59 16.53
CA LEU A 247 15.36 5.75 15.87
C LEU A 247 16.11 7.02 16.30
N PHE A 248 16.67 7.76 15.35
CA PHE A 248 17.41 9.00 15.63
C PHE A 248 16.64 10.24 15.14
N ASP A 249 16.50 11.23 16.01
CA ASP A 249 15.98 12.56 15.65
C ASP A 249 17.15 13.48 15.28
N PRO A 250 17.24 13.99 14.03
CA PRO A 250 18.28 14.94 13.67
C PRO A 250 18.17 16.23 14.50
N PRO A 251 19.30 16.93 14.74
CA PRO A 251 19.30 18.27 15.35
C PRO A 251 18.30 19.19 14.65
N ARG A 252 17.60 20.04 15.41
CA ARG A 252 16.50 20.89 14.89
C ARG A 252 16.94 21.86 13.79
N ASP A 253 18.24 22.08 13.66
CA ASP A 253 18.91 23.00 12.76
C ASP A 253 19.59 22.31 11.56
N ALA A 254 19.50 20.98 11.43
CA ALA A 254 20.13 20.24 10.35
C ALA A 254 19.52 20.58 8.97
N GLU A 255 20.36 20.88 7.97
CA GLU A 255 19.94 21.16 6.60
C GLU A 255 19.86 19.90 5.72
N VAL A 256 19.04 19.98 4.66
CA VAL A 256 18.88 18.86 3.71
C VAL A 256 20.18 18.63 2.95
N GLY A 257 20.80 17.47 3.16
CA GLY A 257 22.09 17.10 2.56
C GLY A 257 23.30 17.39 3.43
N GLU A 258 23.09 17.91 4.64
CA GLU A 258 24.14 18.09 5.64
C GLU A 258 24.70 16.74 6.12
N LYS A 259 26.02 16.66 6.22
CA LYS A 259 26.69 15.49 6.80
C LYS A 259 26.62 15.60 8.32
N LEU A 260 25.83 14.74 8.94
CA LEU A 260 25.78 14.60 10.39
C LEU A 260 26.92 13.69 10.85
N ASN A 261 27.69 14.15 11.83
CA ASN A 261 28.78 13.39 12.45
C ASN A 261 28.37 12.97 13.87
N PHE A 262 28.73 11.74 14.25
CA PHE A 262 28.33 11.12 15.52
C PHE A 262 29.59 10.59 16.20
N GLU A 263 29.74 10.89 17.50
CA GLU A 263 30.71 10.21 18.36
C GLU A 263 30.05 8.98 18.95
N GLY A 264 30.47 7.80 18.49
CA GLY A 264 30.23 6.49 19.13
C GLY A 264 28.78 6.07 19.32
#